data_AF-A0A7W0YCL7-F1
#
_entry.id   AF-A0A7W0YCL7-F1
#
_cell.length_a   1.000
_cell.length_b   1.000
_cell.length_c   1.000
_cell.angle_alpha   90.00
_cell.angle_beta   90.00
_cell.angle_gamma   90.00
#
_symmetry.space_group_name_H-M   'P 1'
#
loop_
_entity.id
_entity.type
_entity.pdbx_description
1 polymer ?
#
loop_
_entity_poly.entity_id
_entity_poly.type
_entity_poly.pdbx_seq_one_letter_code
_entity_poly.pdbx_strand_id
1 'polypeptide(L)'
;MQRVPARASWLLGDRLIVDAGTGIVRAYRADGTVVWTWRHATSGARYGVATVNGLLLHDDRRAHLLDRDGSVITSFAVEDARVAVASDGTVYVKSAAELWIVRATAQRVTVRLEHALVTTCGAAALLAGPAGQFELVAPDHTRHAFTANDAAFSVVGTIGGPYVVEPERIRVARFVQVT
;
A
#
# COMPACT_ATOMS: atom_id res chain seq x y z
N MET A 1 23.36 21.30 -17.69
CA MET A 1 22.32 21.17 -16.64
C MET A 1 22.39 19.77 -16.06
N GLN A 2 22.95 19.61 -14.86
CA GLN A 2 23.14 18.30 -14.24
C GLN A 2 21.77 17.82 -13.72
N ARG A 3 21.26 16.71 -14.26
CA ARG A 3 20.06 16.06 -13.71
C ARG A 3 20.41 15.57 -12.31
N VAL A 4 19.91 16.25 -11.29
CA VAL A 4 19.87 15.70 -9.93
C VAL A 4 19.01 14.44 -10.02
N PRO A 5 19.51 13.25 -9.62
CA PRO A 5 18.70 12.04 -9.67
C PRO A 5 17.42 12.27 -8.87
N ALA A 6 16.27 12.00 -9.47
CA ALA A 6 14.99 12.12 -8.80
C ALA A 6 14.98 11.16 -7.61
N ARG A 7 15.05 11.71 -6.40
CA ARG A 7 14.95 10.93 -5.17
C ARG A 7 13.48 10.95 -4.73
N ALA A 8 13.01 9.80 -4.26
CA ALA A 8 11.65 9.71 -3.75
C ALA A 8 11.49 10.64 -2.54
N SER A 9 10.33 11.30 -2.47
CA SER A 9 9.98 12.16 -1.35
C SER A 9 8.49 12.04 -1.05
N TRP A 10 8.14 12.26 0.21
CA TRP A 10 6.80 12.05 0.74
C TRP A 10 6.45 13.17 1.70
N LEU A 11 5.19 13.60 1.72
CA LEU A 11 4.68 14.51 2.73
C LEU A 11 4.05 13.71 3.86
N LEU A 12 4.53 13.94 5.09
CA LEU A 12 4.01 13.31 6.30
C LEU A 12 3.62 14.41 7.30
N GLY A 13 2.34 14.76 7.29
CA GLY A 13 1.85 15.92 8.06
C GLY A 13 2.54 17.20 7.60
N ASP A 14 3.24 17.89 8.51
CA ASP A 14 3.99 19.12 8.28
C ASP A 14 5.45 18.88 7.84
N ARG A 15 5.83 17.61 7.57
CA ARG A 15 7.22 17.22 7.29
C ARG A 15 7.38 16.75 5.86
N LEU A 16 8.49 17.18 5.25
CA LEU A 16 8.98 16.59 4.01
C LEU A 16 9.92 15.45 4.35
N ILE A 17 9.59 14.24 3.90
CA ILE A 17 10.45 13.07 4.01
C ILE A 17 11.18 12.86 2.70
N VAL A 18 12.49 12.66 2.76
CA VAL A 18 13.34 12.47 1.58
C VAL A 18 14.15 11.20 1.72
N ASP A 19 14.13 10.35 0.68
CA ASP A 19 15.15 9.33 0.51
C ASP A 19 16.49 10.01 0.22
N ALA A 20 17.41 9.97 1.18
CA ALA A 20 18.72 10.60 1.06
C ALA A 20 19.77 9.70 0.37
N GLY A 21 19.37 8.52 -0.12
CA GLY A 21 20.23 7.51 -0.73
C GLY A 21 20.83 6.55 0.31
N THR A 22 21.32 5.39 -0.18
CA THR A 22 22.06 4.37 0.61
C THR A 22 21.44 4.06 1.98
N GLY A 23 20.14 3.78 2.00
CA GLY A 23 19.43 3.39 3.23
C GLY A 23 19.14 4.51 4.22
N ILE A 24 19.39 5.77 3.84
CA ILE A 24 19.16 6.93 4.68
C ILE A 24 17.83 7.59 4.29
N VAL A 25 16.98 7.86 5.27
CA VAL A 25 15.77 8.66 5.14
C VAL A 25 15.81 9.81 6.15
N ARG A 26 15.43 11.01 5.71
CA ARG A 26 15.41 12.21 6.56
C ARG A 26 14.06 12.88 6.52
N ALA A 27 13.61 13.36 7.68
CA ALA A 27 12.50 14.29 7.77
C ALA A 27 13.00 15.72 7.93
N TYR A 28 12.36 16.62 7.20
CA TYR A 28 12.62 18.05 7.23
C TYR A 28 11.36 18.80 7.65
N ARG A 29 11.53 19.86 8.44
CA ARG A 29 10.50 20.90 8.58
C ARG A 29 10.46 21.77 7.34
N ALA A 30 9.42 22.60 7.23
CA ALA A 30 9.27 23.58 6.15
C ALA A 30 10.45 24.58 6.07
N ASP A 31 11.14 24.85 7.18
CA ASP A 31 12.32 25.71 7.24
C ASP A 31 13.63 25.01 6.80
N GLY A 32 13.57 23.73 6.43
CA GLY A 32 14.73 22.92 6.03
C GLY A 32 15.50 22.27 7.18
N THR A 33 15.07 22.45 8.44
CA THR A 33 15.68 21.79 9.60
C THR A 33 15.42 20.28 9.56
N VAL A 34 16.47 19.47 9.75
CA VAL A 34 16.33 18.02 9.91
C VAL A 34 15.72 17.70 11.28
N VAL A 35 14.57 17.03 11.28
CA VAL A 35 13.89 16.60 12.52
C VAL A 35 14.43 15.26 12.98
N TRP A 36 14.56 14.30 12.07
CA TRP A 36 15.11 12.99 12.35
C TRP A 36 15.80 12.41 11.11
N THR A 37 16.71 11.47 11.37
CA THR A 37 17.37 10.67 10.34
C THR A 37 17.24 9.20 10.72
N TRP A 38 16.67 8.42 9.81
CA TRP A 38 16.58 6.97 9.92
C TRP A 38 17.55 6.30 8.95
N ARG A 39 18.17 5.20 9.38
CA ARG A 39 19.15 4.44 8.60
C ARG A 39 18.82 2.96 8.67
N HIS A 40 18.87 2.29 7.52
CA HIS A 40 18.77 0.84 7.43
C HIS A 40 19.59 0.31 6.25
N ALA A 41 19.92 -0.97 6.27
CA ALA A 41 20.44 -1.63 5.07
C ALA A 41 19.28 -1.82 4.07
N THR A 42 19.53 -1.49 2.81
CA THR A 42 18.54 -1.63 1.73
C THR A 42 18.93 -2.71 0.75
N SER A 43 17.94 -3.46 0.25
CA SER A 43 18.07 -4.33 -0.92
C SER A 43 17.19 -3.83 -2.07
N GLY A 44 17.83 -3.46 -3.19
CA GLY A 44 17.13 -3.09 -4.42
C GLY A 44 16.43 -1.74 -4.36
N ALA A 45 15.23 -1.67 -4.95
CA ALA A 45 14.50 -0.41 -5.10
C ALA A 45 13.75 -0.05 -3.82
N ARG A 46 13.72 1.25 -3.47
CA ARG A 46 12.99 1.73 -2.30
C ARG A 46 11.71 2.42 -2.71
N TYR A 47 10.65 2.07 -2.02
CA TYR A 47 9.35 2.69 -2.16
C TYR A 47 8.85 3.12 -0.78
N GLY A 48 7.94 4.09 -0.79
CA GLY A 48 7.39 4.64 0.43
C GLY A 48 5.98 5.14 0.22
N VAL A 49 5.21 5.09 1.31
CA VAL A 49 3.84 5.57 1.38
C VAL A 49 3.65 6.26 2.72
N ALA A 50 3.23 7.53 2.68
CA ALA A 50 2.74 8.20 3.87
C ALA A 50 1.41 7.58 4.29
N THR A 51 1.29 7.26 5.58
CA THR A 51 0.10 6.68 6.19
C THR A 51 -0.48 7.68 7.18
N VAL A 52 -1.70 7.44 7.65
CA VAL A 52 -2.28 8.25 8.73
C VAL A 52 -1.41 8.25 10.00
N ASN A 53 -0.66 7.18 10.26
CA ASN A 53 0.13 7.02 11.48
C ASN A 53 1.63 7.28 11.30
N GLY A 54 2.11 7.47 10.08
CA GLY A 54 3.55 7.57 9.86
C GLY A 54 3.95 7.30 8.42
N LEU A 55 5.05 6.58 8.23
CA LEU A 55 5.59 6.26 6.91
C LEU A 55 5.86 4.77 6.82
N LEU A 56 5.22 4.11 5.86
CA LEU A 56 5.64 2.79 5.44
C LEU A 56 6.74 2.94 4.39
N LEU A 57 7.93 2.43 4.69
CA LEU A 57 9.01 2.27 3.73
C LEU A 57 9.19 0.79 3.46
N HIS A 58 9.45 0.42 2.21
CA HIS A 58 9.89 -0.92 1.91
C HIS A 58 10.93 -0.94 0.81
N ASP A 59 11.70 -2.01 0.83
CA ASP A 59 12.57 -2.42 -0.25
C ASP A 59 12.14 -3.81 -0.76
N ASP A 60 12.99 -4.49 -1.53
CA ASP A 60 12.65 -5.79 -2.12
C ASP A 60 12.49 -6.90 -1.06
N ARG A 61 12.98 -6.72 0.18
CA ARG A 61 13.04 -7.77 1.22
C ARG A 61 12.39 -7.39 2.54
N ARG A 62 12.19 -6.11 2.81
CA ARG A 62 11.71 -5.66 4.11
C ARG A 62 10.84 -4.42 4.02
N ALA A 63 9.81 -4.40 4.86
CA ALA A 63 9.00 -3.24 5.12
C ALA A 63 9.17 -2.77 6.56
N HIS A 64 9.17 -1.45 6.74
CA HIS A 64 9.32 -0.74 8.01
C HIS A 64 8.21 0.30 8.11
N LEU A 65 7.36 0.19 9.14
CA LEU A 65 6.45 1.25 9.51
C LEU A 65 7.16 2.14 10.53
N LEU A 66 7.46 3.36 10.15
CA LEU A 66 7.99 4.40 11.02
C LEU A 66 6.83 5.24 11.57
N ASP A 67 6.90 5.60 12.85
CA ASP A 67 6.07 6.67 13.40
C ASP A 67 6.55 8.03 12.86
N ARG A 68 5.75 9.08 13.06
CA ARG A 68 6.03 10.44 12.63
C ARG A 68 7.33 10.98 13.18
N ASP A 69 7.77 10.53 14.36
CA ASP A 69 9.05 10.91 14.97
C ASP A 69 10.27 10.14 14.44
N GLY A 70 10.06 9.20 13.52
CA GLY A 70 11.11 8.38 12.91
C GLY A 70 11.47 7.12 13.69
N SER A 71 10.80 6.85 14.81
CA SER A 71 10.92 5.57 15.52
C SER A 71 10.26 4.45 14.70
N VAL A 72 10.78 3.22 14.82
CA VAL A 72 10.21 2.05 14.14
C VAL A 72 9.07 1.50 14.97
N ILE A 73 7.85 1.52 14.44
CA ILE A 73 6.68 0.88 15.05
C ILE A 73 6.75 -0.63 14.84
N THR A 74 6.99 -1.05 13.61
CA THR A 74 7.11 -2.47 13.26
C THR A 74 7.93 -2.68 12.01
N SER A 75 8.45 -3.89 11.84
CA SER A 75 9.19 -4.32 10.66
C SER A 75 8.84 -5.76 10.34
N PHE A 76 8.63 -6.04 9.05
CA PHE A 76 8.29 -7.38 8.59
C PHE A 76 8.99 -7.68 7.26
N ALA A 77 9.25 -8.97 7.04
CA ALA A 77 9.83 -9.42 5.79
C ALA A 77 8.79 -9.33 4.67
N VAL A 78 9.24 -8.94 3.48
CA VAL A 78 8.45 -8.98 2.25
C VAL A 78 9.30 -9.54 1.12
N GLU A 79 8.67 -9.89 0.02
CA GLU A 79 9.31 -10.31 -1.21
C GLU A 79 8.54 -9.67 -2.37
N ASP A 80 9.24 -8.84 -3.16
CA ASP A 80 8.71 -8.13 -4.33
C ASP A 80 7.36 -7.43 -4.05
N ALA A 81 7.33 -6.69 -2.94
CA ALA A 81 6.11 -6.13 -2.39
C ALA A 81 5.36 -5.21 -3.36
N ARG A 82 4.04 -5.40 -3.45
CA ARG A 82 3.10 -4.46 -4.06
C ARG A 82 2.35 -3.73 -2.95
N VAL A 83 2.32 -2.39 -3.03
CA VAL A 83 1.64 -1.55 -2.02
C VAL A 83 0.47 -0.80 -2.64
N ALA A 84 -0.65 -0.77 -1.93
CA ALA A 84 -1.79 0.07 -2.25
C ALA A 84 -2.35 0.73 -0.98
N VAL A 85 -2.89 1.94 -1.12
CA VAL A 85 -3.46 2.71 -0.01
C VAL A 85 -4.96 2.82 -0.23
N ALA A 86 -5.73 2.44 0.79
CA ALA A 86 -7.17 2.55 0.78
C ALA A 86 -7.62 3.96 1.18
N SER A 87 -8.88 4.28 0.88
CA SER A 87 -9.45 5.61 1.14
C SER A 87 -9.52 5.97 2.64
N ASP A 88 -9.51 4.98 3.53
CA ASP A 88 -9.48 5.15 4.98
C ASP A 88 -8.05 5.25 5.55
N GLY A 89 -7.04 5.28 4.67
CA GLY A 89 -5.62 5.31 5.04
C GLY A 89 -5.03 3.95 5.41
N THR A 90 -5.79 2.85 5.31
CA THR A 90 -5.24 1.49 5.46
C THR A 90 -4.27 1.21 4.32
N VAL A 91 -3.06 0.75 4.66
CA VAL A 91 -2.04 0.37 3.67
C VAL A 91 -2.01 -1.14 3.53
N TYR A 92 -2.12 -1.62 2.30
CA TYR A 92 -2.03 -3.02 1.95
C TYR A 92 -0.68 -3.31 1.32
N VAL A 93 0.03 -4.31 1.83
CA VAL A 93 1.31 -4.78 1.27
C VAL A 93 1.17 -6.25 0.91
N LYS A 94 1.13 -6.54 -0.40
CA LYS A 94 1.08 -7.91 -0.92
C LYS A 94 2.50 -8.41 -1.16
N SER A 95 2.82 -9.55 -0.56
CA SER A 95 4.13 -10.22 -0.63
C SER A 95 3.92 -11.73 -0.65
N ALA A 96 4.35 -12.42 -1.72
CA ALA A 96 4.19 -13.87 -1.88
C ALA A 96 2.77 -14.37 -1.48
N ALA A 97 2.62 -15.27 -0.50
CA ALA A 97 1.31 -15.77 -0.04
C ALA A 97 0.68 -14.93 1.10
N GLU A 98 1.13 -13.69 1.28
CA GLU A 98 0.74 -12.85 2.41
C GLU A 98 0.21 -11.48 1.94
N LEU A 99 -0.87 -11.04 2.59
CA LEU A 99 -1.33 -9.66 2.53
C LEU A 99 -1.17 -9.05 3.93
N TRP A 100 -0.32 -8.04 4.04
CA TRP A 100 -0.19 -7.24 5.25
C TRP A 100 -1.17 -6.07 5.19
N ILE A 101 -1.94 -5.92 6.26
CA ILE A 101 -2.89 -4.84 6.48
C ILE A 101 -2.27 -3.94 7.55
N VAL A 102 -1.84 -2.75 7.14
CA VAL A 102 -1.04 -1.83 7.94
C VAL A 102 -1.88 -0.59 8.28
N ARG A 103 -2.17 -0.43 9.57
CA ARG A 103 -2.85 0.75 10.15
C ARG A 103 -1.99 1.32 11.28
N ALA A 104 -2.47 1.27 12.52
CA ALA A 104 -1.65 1.56 13.71
C ALA A 104 -0.68 0.41 14.00
N THR A 105 -1.11 -0.81 13.66
CA THR A 105 -0.32 -2.03 13.73
C THR A 105 -0.31 -2.69 12.34
N ALA A 106 0.67 -3.56 12.10
CA ALA A 106 0.65 -4.44 10.94
C ALA A 106 0.04 -5.79 11.33
N GLN A 107 -0.98 -6.21 10.59
CA GLN A 107 -1.58 -7.53 10.70
C GLN A 107 -1.38 -8.28 9.39
N ARG A 108 -1.24 -9.60 9.46
CA ARG A 108 -1.03 -10.44 8.29
C ARG A 108 -2.22 -11.35 8.08
N VAL A 109 -2.60 -11.53 6.82
CA VAL A 109 -3.54 -12.57 6.41
C VAL A 109 -2.96 -13.39 5.26
N THR A 110 -3.13 -14.71 5.30
CA THR A 110 -2.70 -15.61 4.23
C THR A 110 -3.63 -15.48 3.03
N VAL A 111 -3.07 -15.24 1.86
CA VAL A 111 -3.79 -15.15 0.59
C VAL A 111 -3.16 -16.13 -0.40
N ARG A 112 -3.84 -16.44 -1.50
CA ARG A 112 -3.23 -17.39 -2.45
C ARG A 112 -2.03 -16.73 -3.15
N LEU A 113 -1.02 -17.55 -3.46
CA LEU A 113 0.24 -17.09 -4.03
C LEU A 113 0.03 -16.40 -5.38
N GLU A 114 -0.84 -16.98 -6.20
CA GLU A 114 -1.19 -16.53 -7.54
C GLU A 114 -2.05 -15.27 -7.57
N HIS A 115 -2.60 -14.84 -6.43
CA HIS A 115 -3.33 -13.58 -6.36
C HIS A 115 -2.35 -12.39 -6.38
N ALA A 116 -2.61 -11.40 -7.23
CA ALA A 116 -1.91 -10.13 -7.25
C ALA A 116 -2.78 -9.02 -6.63
N LEU A 117 -2.16 -8.10 -5.88
CA LEU A 117 -2.83 -6.89 -5.43
C LEU A 117 -2.99 -5.92 -6.61
N VAL A 118 -4.23 -5.70 -7.03
CA VAL A 118 -4.55 -4.83 -8.17
C VAL A 118 -4.71 -3.39 -7.71
N THR A 119 -5.57 -3.16 -6.72
CA THR A 119 -5.91 -1.82 -6.22
C THR A 119 -6.68 -1.93 -4.89
N THR A 120 -7.21 -0.81 -4.41
CA THR A 120 -8.14 -0.73 -3.29
C THR A 120 -9.54 -0.31 -3.75
N CYS A 121 -10.54 -0.77 -3.02
CA CYS A 121 -11.96 -0.54 -3.26
C CYS A 121 -12.62 -0.09 -1.95
N GLY A 122 -12.80 1.22 -1.79
CA GLY A 122 -13.14 1.81 -0.50
C GLY A 122 -12.02 1.53 0.52
N ALA A 123 -12.34 0.77 1.56
CA ALA A 123 -11.40 0.34 2.59
C ALA A 123 -10.74 -1.02 2.30
N ALA A 124 -11.24 -1.80 1.34
CA ALA A 124 -10.76 -3.16 1.08
C ALA A 124 -9.68 -3.21 0.00
N ALA A 125 -8.79 -4.21 0.07
CA ALA A 125 -7.90 -4.56 -1.03
C ALA A 125 -8.62 -5.44 -2.04
N LEU A 126 -8.38 -5.20 -3.34
CA LEU A 126 -8.80 -6.09 -4.41
C LEU A 126 -7.61 -6.92 -4.90
N LEU A 127 -7.74 -8.23 -4.73
CA LEU A 127 -6.81 -9.23 -5.23
C LEU A 127 -7.39 -9.89 -6.49
N ALA A 128 -6.57 -10.05 -7.52
CA ALA A 128 -6.92 -10.75 -8.74
C ALA A 128 -6.11 -12.02 -8.89
N GLY A 129 -6.79 -13.13 -9.16
CA GLY A 129 -6.24 -14.46 -9.34
C GLY A 129 -6.48 -14.98 -10.75
N PRO A 130 -6.15 -16.25 -11.01
CA PRO A 130 -6.31 -16.88 -12.32
C PRO A 130 -7.80 -17.01 -12.69
N ALA A 131 -8.06 -17.11 -14.00
CA ALA A 131 -9.39 -17.38 -14.56
C ALA A 131 -10.49 -16.43 -14.04
N GLY A 132 -10.17 -15.14 -13.94
CA GLY A 132 -11.13 -14.11 -13.54
C GLY A 132 -11.58 -14.21 -12.08
N GLN A 133 -10.84 -14.91 -11.21
CA GLN A 133 -11.11 -14.95 -9.78
C GLN A 133 -10.66 -13.67 -9.11
N PHE A 134 -11.50 -13.11 -8.24
CA PHE A 134 -11.20 -11.95 -7.44
C PHE A 134 -11.54 -12.19 -5.98
N GLU A 135 -10.79 -11.54 -5.10
CA GLU A 135 -11.04 -11.52 -3.67
C GLU A 135 -10.91 -10.09 -3.14
N LEU A 136 -11.97 -9.60 -2.48
CA LEU A 136 -11.90 -8.40 -1.65
C LEU A 136 -11.50 -8.79 -0.24
N VAL A 137 -10.49 -8.14 0.32
CA VAL A 137 -10.05 -8.33 1.70
C VAL A 137 -10.16 -7.01 2.46
N ALA A 138 -11.09 -6.93 3.39
CA ALA A 138 -11.33 -5.74 4.21
C ALA A 138 -10.35 -5.65 5.40
N PRO A 139 -10.23 -4.47 6.05
CA PRO A 139 -9.29 -4.28 7.16
C PRO A 139 -9.59 -5.13 8.41
N ASP A 140 -10.84 -5.55 8.57
CA ASP A 140 -11.32 -6.47 9.62
C ASP A 140 -11.12 -7.96 9.25
N HIS A 141 -10.44 -8.22 8.13
CA HIS A 141 -10.13 -9.53 7.56
C HIS A 141 -11.35 -10.21 6.92
N THR A 142 -12.48 -9.53 6.81
CA THR A 142 -13.65 -10.01 6.06
C THR A 142 -13.27 -10.18 4.59
N ARG A 143 -13.75 -11.27 3.98
CA ARG A 143 -13.43 -11.68 2.61
C ARG A 143 -14.65 -11.87 1.76
N HIS A 144 -14.60 -11.38 0.53
CA HIS A 144 -15.62 -11.62 -0.49
C HIS A 144 -14.97 -12.04 -1.80
N ALA A 145 -15.19 -13.28 -2.21
CA ALA A 145 -14.71 -13.81 -3.48
C ALA A 145 -15.80 -13.72 -4.55
N PHE A 146 -15.40 -13.43 -5.78
CA PHE A 146 -16.29 -13.42 -6.93
C PHE A 146 -15.52 -13.72 -8.23
N THR A 147 -16.25 -14.02 -9.30
CA THR A 147 -15.68 -14.24 -10.63
C THR A 147 -16.17 -13.15 -11.57
N ALA A 148 -15.25 -12.56 -12.32
CA ALA A 148 -15.55 -11.58 -13.37
C ALA A 148 -14.62 -11.81 -14.57
N ASN A 149 -15.10 -12.59 -15.54
CA ASN A 149 -14.37 -12.83 -16.78
C ASN A 149 -14.45 -11.57 -17.66
N ASP A 150 -13.34 -11.18 -18.29
CA ASP A 150 -13.25 -10.02 -19.20
C ASP A 150 -13.47 -8.64 -18.54
N ALA A 151 -13.38 -8.54 -17.21
CA ALA A 151 -13.51 -7.28 -16.49
C ALA A 151 -12.23 -6.44 -16.54
N ALA A 152 -12.40 -5.14 -16.85
CA ALA A 152 -11.36 -4.13 -16.65
C ALA A 152 -11.63 -3.32 -15.37
N PHE A 153 -10.65 -3.26 -14.47
CA PHE A 153 -10.74 -2.48 -13.24
C PHE A 153 -10.00 -1.16 -13.42
N SER A 154 -10.74 -0.10 -13.76
CA SER A 154 -10.17 1.22 -14.03
C SER A 154 -10.31 2.21 -12.87
N VAL A 155 -11.02 1.88 -11.78
CA VAL A 155 -11.38 2.85 -10.75
C VAL A 155 -10.71 2.54 -9.42
N VAL A 156 -9.90 3.49 -8.96
CA VAL A 156 -9.17 3.48 -7.70
C VAL A 156 -9.86 4.46 -6.73
N GLY A 157 -10.08 4.04 -5.48
CA GLY A 157 -10.37 4.99 -4.39
C GLY A 157 -11.80 5.51 -4.27
N THR A 158 -12.82 4.83 -4.80
CA THR A 158 -14.22 5.22 -4.57
C THR A 158 -14.77 4.67 -3.25
N ILE A 159 -15.50 5.54 -2.52
CA ILE A 159 -16.17 5.25 -1.24
C ILE A 159 -17.20 4.09 -1.37
N GLY A 160 -17.58 3.70 -2.60
CA GLY A 160 -18.63 2.69 -2.87
C GLY A 160 -18.17 1.32 -3.37
N GLY A 161 -16.87 1.03 -3.46
CA GLY A 161 -16.34 -0.24 -3.98
C GLY A 161 -15.87 -0.18 -5.45
N PRO A 162 -15.39 -1.29 -6.04
CA PRO A 162 -14.92 -1.30 -7.42
C PRO A 162 -16.09 -1.17 -8.37
N TYR A 163 -15.91 -0.41 -9.45
CA TYR A 163 -16.76 -0.53 -10.63
C TYR A 163 -16.19 -1.66 -11.49
N VAL A 164 -16.99 -2.71 -11.70
CA VAL A 164 -16.69 -3.75 -12.67
C VAL A 164 -17.25 -3.27 -14.01
N VAL A 165 -16.35 -2.96 -14.94
CA VAL A 165 -16.74 -2.62 -16.32
C VAL A 165 -16.48 -3.86 -17.17
N GLU A 166 -17.54 -4.55 -17.55
CA GLU A 166 -17.50 -5.60 -18.58
C GLU A 166 -17.79 -4.94 -19.94
N PRO A 167 -17.23 -5.45 -21.07
CA PRO A 167 -17.33 -4.81 -22.39
C PRO A 167 -18.76 -4.50 -22.85
N GLU A 168 -19.74 -5.31 -22.44
CA GLU A 168 -21.14 -5.15 -22.86
C GLU A 168 -22.07 -4.69 -21.73
N ARG A 169 -21.59 -4.61 -20.49
CA ARG A 169 -22.39 -4.22 -19.31
C ARG A 169 -21.51 -3.56 -18.25
N ILE A 170 -21.84 -2.33 -17.86
CA ILE A 170 -21.34 -1.78 -16.59
C ILE A 170 -22.16 -2.43 -15.48
N ARG A 171 -21.56 -3.36 -14.73
CA ARG A 171 -22.16 -3.88 -13.50
C ARG A 171 -21.59 -3.10 -12.33
N VAL A 172 -22.41 -2.21 -11.77
CA VAL A 172 -22.11 -1.61 -10.48
C VAL A 172 -22.31 -2.69 -9.42
N ALA A 173 -21.27 -3.47 -9.14
CA ALA A 173 -21.22 -4.28 -7.93
C ALA A 173 -21.01 -3.31 -6.76
N ARG A 174 -22.09 -2.66 -6.33
CA ARG A 174 -22.10 -1.95 -5.06
C ARG A 174 -22.06 -3.03 -4.00
N PHE A 175 -20.88 -3.34 -3.49
CA PHE A 175 -20.73 -4.14 -2.28
C PHE A 175 -21.17 -3.24 -1.12
N VAL A 176 -22.47 -2.99 -1.02
CA VAL A 176 -23.06 -2.34 0.14
C VAL A 176 -22.83 -3.30 1.29
N GLN A 177 -22.08 -2.88 2.31
CA GLN A 177 -22.16 -3.52 3.62
C GLN A 177 -23.64 -3.53 3.99
N VAL A 178 -24.28 -4.71 3.93
CA VAL A 178 -25.57 -4.90 4.58
C VAL A 178 -25.26 -4.78 6.07
N THR A 179 -25.72 -3.67 6.65
CA THR A 179 -25.61 -3.37 8.07
C THR A 179 -26.61 -4.21 8.84
#